data_AF-A0A6H0Y0S4-F1
#
_entry.id   AF-A0A6H0Y0S4-F1
#
_cell.length_a   1.000
_cell.length_b   1.000
_cell.length_c   1.000
_cell.angle_alpha   90.00
_cell.angle_beta   90.00
_cell.angle_gamma   90.00
#
_symmetry.space_group_name_H-M   'P 1'
#
loop_
_entity.id
_entity.type
_entity.pdbx_description
1 polymer ?
#
loop_
_entity_poly.entity_id
_entity_poly.type
_entity_poly.pdbx_seq_one_letter_code
_entity_poly.pdbx_strand_id
1 'polypeptide(L)'
;MIEAARAKLEQPSSSASSNTLSHAHISDPFQDEIPRRGSPVKSMVPEVPIYEDPDQDTLIEHVDQPQQVLSEIPANGNVRMQSPAQSPASSTSPDGPRHTTRTQPSVSPEDQTELLRNRRLLASGIERVRTRNLDAHGFRRVQDLAKSTADIWEGGEKYNELMAAVLSYLSTFEQDAKLAQLSSVKTTGLKVQALGLVRALLTVHQKFARSWFDRALVTVLICRKQVDESHSHLLTDLERTADDIVRLAPSEATIDAVVQHLNEIADSADPSAAVSTSMALTYLRSLVVAARSRRIDLGHARKVELAHVASLFLGNGDAEVRKADVDFACEVYNLYLADKDASAAEAEFWRQFSGIDEARKGLLTYYIAKQEQA
;
A
#
# COMPACT_ATOMS: atom_id res chain seq x y z
N MET A 1 36.73 1.09 15.97
CA MET A 1 37.03 1.30 14.53
C MET A 1 36.60 2.69 14.03
N ILE A 2 35.55 3.30 14.60
CA ILE A 2 35.05 4.63 14.21
C ILE A 2 36.04 5.78 14.51
N GLU A 3 36.85 5.69 15.58
CA GLU A 3 37.89 6.70 15.87
C GLU A 3 39.07 6.68 14.87
N ALA A 4 39.38 5.54 14.26
CA ALA A 4 40.50 5.40 13.33
C ALA A 4 40.22 6.10 11.98
N ALA A 5 38.95 6.28 11.61
CA ALA A 5 38.56 7.03 10.42
C ALA A 5 38.61 8.55 10.65
N ARG A 6 38.42 9.01 11.89
CA ARG A 6 38.46 10.43 12.26
C ARG A 6 39.87 11.03 12.19
N ALA A 7 40.89 10.25 12.53
CA ALA A 7 42.29 10.70 12.55
C ALA A 7 42.95 10.86 11.16
N LYS A 8 42.34 10.34 10.09
CA LYS A 8 42.90 10.44 8.73
C LYS A 8 42.46 11.70 7.96
N LEU A 9 41.55 12.51 8.51
CA LEU A 9 41.02 13.69 7.82
C LEU A 9 41.67 15.03 8.22
N GLU A 10 42.52 15.08 9.26
CA GLU A 10 43.07 16.33 9.81
C GLU A 10 44.57 16.56 9.56
N GLN A 11 45.16 16.01 8.49
CA GLN A 11 46.52 16.39 8.09
C GLN A 11 46.54 17.36 6.90
N PRO A 12 46.97 18.63 7.08
CA PRO A 12 47.21 19.54 5.97
C PRO A 12 48.56 19.24 5.32
N SER A 13 48.54 18.77 4.07
CA SER A 13 49.75 18.56 3.27
C SER A 13 50.28 19.90 2.75
N SER A 14 51.33 20.43 3.39
CA SER A 14 52.23 21.41 2.79
C SER A 14 53.61 20.78 2.57
N SER A 15 54.07 20.80 1.31
CA SER A 15 55.48 20.90 0.88
C SER A 15 55.65 20.33 -0.53
N ALA A 16 56.02 21.18 -1.47
CA ALA A 16 56.74 20.77 -2.67
C ALA A 16 57.62 21.93 -3.15
N SER A 17 58.91 21.84 -2.84
CA SER A 17 59.97 22.61 -3.48
C SER A 17 60.80 21.67 -4.35
N SER A 18 60.92 22.05 -5.63
CA SER A 18 62.14 22.07 -6.46
C SER A 18 63.05 20.81 -6.51
N ASN A 19 63.25 20.20 -7.69
CA ASN A 19 64.18 20.68 -8.73
C ASN A 19 64.51 19.63 -9.83
N THR A 20 64.60 20.16 -11.06
CA THR A 20 65.55 19.87 -12.17
C THR A 20 65.70 18.47 -12.79
N LEU A 21 65.42 18.39 -14.11
CA LEU A 21 66.30 17.74 -15.10
C LEU A 21 66.04 18.23 -16.56
N SER A 22 67.06 18.90 -17.11
CA SER A 22 67.57 18.93 -18.51
C SER A 22 66.69 19.26 -19.73
N HIS A 23 66.97 20.46 -20.28
CA HIS A 23 67.05 20.89 -21.70
C HIS A 23 67.86 19.89 -22.58
N ALA A 24 67.74 19.73 -23.91
CA ALA A 24 67.31 20.57 -25.06
C ALA A 24 66.90 19.62 -26.24
N HIS A 25 66.35 19.97 -27.42
CA HIS A 25 66.53 21.14 -28.30
C HIS A 25 65.59 21.06 -29.56
N ILE A 26 65.01 22.21 -29.98
CA ILE A 26 64.62 22.72 -31.35
C ILE A 26 63.61 21.87 -32.19
N SER A 27 62.49 22.38 -32.72
CA SER A 27 62.36 23.59 -33.53
C SER A 27 60.91 24.08 -33.69
N ASP A 28 60.73 25.39 -33.56
CA ASP A 28 59.61 26.20 -34.07
C ASP A 28 60.27 27.29 -34.95
N PRO A 29 59.60 27.82 -36.01
CA PRO A 29 59.05 29.17 -35.81
C PRO A 29 57.78 29.54 -36.62
N PHE A 30 56.87 30.27 -35.95
CA PHE A 30 56.15 31.52 -36.33
C PHE A 30 55.36 31.55 -37.68
N GLN A 31 54.17 32.15 -37.85
CA GLN A 31 53.55 33.31 -37.20
C GLN A 31 52.08 33.49 -37.67
N ASP A 32 51.23 34.00 -36.77
CA ASP A 32 50.06 34.90 -36.90
C ASP A 32 49.15 34.90 -38.16
N GLU A 33 47.83 34.80 -37.92
CA GLU A 33 46.87 35.90 -38.24
C GLU A 33 45.43 35.63 -37.74
N ILE A 34 44.82 36.65 -37.11
CA ILE A 34 43.40 36.74 -36.74
C ILE A 34 42.66 37.49 -37.85
N PRO A 35 41.39 37.17 -38.16
CA PRO A 35 40.39 38.24 -38.11
C PRO A 35 39.02 37.86 -37.51
N ARG A 36 38.64 38.69 -36.53
CA ARG A 36 37.34 39.30 -36.18
C ARG A 36 36.07 38.99 -37.00
N ARG A 37 34.96 39.10 -36.24
CA ARG A 37 33.57 39.59 -36.52
C ARG A 37 32.47 38.56 -36.81
N GLY A 38 31.45 38.57 -35.93
CA GLY A 38 30.07 38.21 -36.29
C GLY A 38 29.18 37.76 -35.12
N SER A 39 28.61 38.69 -34.35
CA SER A 39 27.27 38.54 -33.72
C SER A 39 26.25 39.15 -34.69
N PRO A 40 24.92 38.86 -34.67
CA PRO A 40 24.08 38.52 -33.50
C PRO A 40 22.96 37.49 -33.77
N VAL A 41 22.03 37.31 -32.80
CA VAL A 41 20.59 36.95 -32.90
C VAL A 41 20.22 35.98 -31.76
N LYS A 42 19.74 36.50 -30.62
CA LYS A 42 18.33 36.77 -30.23
C LYS A 42 17.69 35.58 -29.50
N SER A 43 17.64 35.68 -28.17
CA SER A 43 16.66 34.97 -27.34
C SER A 43 15.25 35.28 -27.82
N MET A 44 14.44 34.26 -28.07
CA MET A 44 12.98 34.37 -27.99
C MET A 44 12.44 33.14 -27.26
N VAL A 45 11.84 33.43 -26.12
CA VAL A 45 10.92 32.59 -25.36
C VAL A 45 9.72 32.26 -26.25
N PRO A 46 9.24 31.01 -26.32
CA PRO A 46 7.90 30.76 -26.84
C PRO A 46 6.87 31.11 -25.75
N GLU A 47 6.26 32.28 -25.93
CA GLU A 47 5.09 32.77 -25.23
C GLU A 47 3.86 31.94 -25.63
N VAL A 48 3.13 31.44 -24.63
CA VAL A 48 1.91 30.63 -24.78
C VAL A 48 0.77 31.56 -25.18
N PRO A 49 0.14 31.41 -26.36
CA PRO A 49 -1.06 32.16 -26.69
C PRO A 49 -2.25 31.59 -25.92
N ILE A 50 -2.66 32.32 -24.89
CA ILE A 50 -3.97 32.20 -24.25
C ILE A 50 -4.99 32.74 -25.27
N TYR A 51 -5.91 31.89 -25.71
CA TYR A 51 -7.05 32.30 -26.53
C TYR A 51 -8.29 32.29 -25.65
N GLU A 52 -8.59 33.45 -25.05
CA GLU A 52 -9.93 33.81 -24.61
C GLU A 52 -10.66 34.42 -25.81
N ASP A 53 -11.87 33.93 -26.10
CA ASP A 53 -12.80 34.55 -27.06
C ASP A 53 -14.23 34.39 -26.50
N PRO A 54 -15.18 35.25 -26.92
CA PRO A 54 -15.97 36.07 -26.02
C PRO A 54 -17.46 35.70 -26.14
N ASP A 55 -18.26 36.25 -25.24
CA ASP A 55 -19.71 36.21 -25.33
C ASP A 55 -20.21 36.79 -26.67
N GLN A 56 -21.00 36.02 -27.43
CA GLN A 56 -22.07 36.58 -28.27
C GLN A 56 -23.29 35.65 -28.34
N ASP A 57 -24.42 36.20 -27.88
CA ASP A 57 -25.78 35.81 -28.22
C ASP A 57 -25.98 35.66 -29.73
N THR A 58 -26.71 34.63 -30.16
CA THR A 58 -27.88 34.75 -31.07
C THR A 58 -28.55 33.39 -31.34
N LEU A 59 -29.76 33.25 -30.79
CA LEU A 59 -31.02 32.90 -31.47
C LEU A 59 -31.21 31.55 -32.24
N ILE A 60 -32.22 30.80 -31.74
CA ILE A 60 -33.28 30.04 -32.46
C ILE A 60 -32.84 28.62 -32.92
N GLU A 61 -33.46 27.49 -32.55
CA GLU A 61 -34.89 27.12 -32.61
C GLU A 61 -35.42 26.33 -31.39
N HIS A 62 -36.57 26.79 -30.91
CA HIS A 62 -37.48 26.10 -29.99
C HIS A 62 -38.23 24.98 -30.72
N VAL A 63 -38.21 23.77 -30.18
CA VAL A 63 -39.24 22.75 -30.45
C VAL A 63 -40.03 22.54 -29.16
N ASP A 64 -41.30 22.96 -29.22
CA ASP A 64 -42.36 22.75 -28.25
C ASP A 64 -42.52 21.27 -27.86
N GLN A 65 -42.43 20.95 -26.57
CA GLN A 65 -43.36 20.00 -25.93
C GLN A 65 -43.67 20.42 -24.48
N PRO A 66 -44.93 20.30 -24.05
CA PRO A 66 -45.47 21.03 -22.90
C PRO A 66 -45.20 20.40 -21.53
N GLN A 67 -45.20 21.29 -20.53
CA GLN A 67 -45.22 21.05 -19.08
C GLN A 67 -46.12 19.89 -18.64
N GLN A 68 -45.59 19.01 -17.78
CA GLN A 68 -46.39 18.30 -16.78
C GLN A 68 -45.88 18.67 -15.38
N VAL A 69 -46.67 19.51 -14.73
CA VAL A 69 -46.56 19.90 -13.33
C VAL A 69 -47.42 18.96 -12.50
N LEU A 70 -46.83 18.44 -11.42
CA LEU A 70 -47.40 17.88 -10.17
C LEU A 70 -48.67 17.01 -10.25
N SER A 71 -48.53 15.77 -9.78
CA SER A 71 -49.53 15.22 -8.86
C SER A 71 -48.84 14.52 -7.68
N GLU A 72 -49.19 15.04 -6.50
CA GLU A 72 -48.81 14.57 -5.18
C GLU A 72 -49.47 13.23 -4.90
N ILE A 73 -48.72 12.27 -4.37
CA ILE A 73 -49.23 10.98 -3.94
C ILE A 73 -49.96 11.19 -2.60
N PRO A 74 -51.26 10.90 -2.47
CA PRO A 74 -51.95 11.02 -1.20
C PRO A 74 -51.50 9.91 -0.24
N ALA A 75 -50.97 10.34 0.90
CA ALA A 75 -50.71 9.50 2.06
C ALA A 75 -52.03 8.94 2.61
N ASN A 76 -52.23 7.63 2.49
CA ASN A 76 -53.37 6.96 3.12
C ASN A 76 -53.07 6.79 4.61
N GLY A 77 -53.60 7.72 5.41
CA GLY A 77 -53.60 7.68 6.86
C GLY A 77 -54.59 6.65 7.38
N ASN A 78 -54.08 5.49 7.81
CA ASN A 78 -54.83 4.57 8.66
C ASN A 78 -54.56 4.89 10.14
N VAL A 79 -55.20 5.98 10.60
CA VAL A 79 -55.40 6.27 12.01
C VAL A 79 -56.44 5.29 12.55
N ARG A 80 -55.99 4.18 13.16
CA ARG A 80 -56.88 3.34 13.97
C ARG A 80 -56.97 3.91 15.38
N MET A 81 -57.89 4.85 15.56
CA MET A 81 -58.43 5.15 16.89
C MET A 81 -59.26 3.95 17.36
N GLN A 82 -58.76 3.24 18.37
CA GLN A 82 -59.59 2.41 19.25
C GLN A 82 -59.08 2.55 20.68
N SER A 83 -59.62 3.54 21.39
CA SER A 83 -59.89 3.40 22.83
C SER A 83 -61.39 3.13 22.96
N PRO A 84 -61.80 2.21 23.84
CA PRO A 84 -62.69 2.67 24.90
C PRO A 84 -62.40 2.07 26.29
N ALA A 85 -62.70 2.90 27.28
CA ALA A 85 -63.16 2.58 28.63
C ALA A 85 -62.13 2.06 29.65
N GLN A 86 -61.77 3.00 30.54
CA GLN A 86 -61.41 2.75 31.93
C GLN A 86 -62.57 2.04 32.67
N SER A 87 -62.24 1.11 33.56
CA SER A 87 -62.70 1.14 34.97
C SER A 87 -61.93 0.14 35.84
N PRO A 88 -61.80 0.41 37.16
CA PRO A 88 -60.81 -0.19 38.05
C PRO A 88 -61.39 -1.31 38.92
N ALA A 89 -60.57 -2.26 39.34
CA ALA A 89 -60.83 -3.06 40.54
C ALA A 89 -59.53 -3.64 41.12
N SER A 90 -59.34 -3.38 42.41
CA SER A 90 -58.21 -3.74 43.26
C SER A 90 -58.34 -5.16 43.83
N SER A 91 -57.21 -5.87 44.04
CA SER A 91 -56.94 -6.81 45.16
C SER A 91 -55.58 -7.50 44.92
N THR A 92 -54.51 -7.10 45.63
CA THR A 92 -53.95 -7.70 46.87
C THR A 92 -53.23 -9.05 46.72
N SER A 93 -51.89 -8.96 46.57
CA SER A 93 -50.81 -9.78 47.20
C SER A 93 -50.58 -11.26 46.76
N PRO A 94 -49.45 -11.91 47.14
CA PRO A 94 -48.03 -11.56 46.92
C PRO A 94 -47.17 -12.77 46.43
N ASP A 95 -45.87 -12.54 46.21
CA ASP A 95 -44.74 -13.50 46.13
C ASP A 95 -44.61 -14.48 44.93
N GLY A 96 -43.51 -14.32 44.18
CA GLY A 96 -42.99 -15.29 43.21
C GLY A 96 -41.82 -14.71 42.39
N PRO A 97 -40.69 -15.43 42.21
CA PRO A 97 -39.36 -14.83 42.09
C PRO A 97 -39.08 -14.16 40.74
N ARG A 98 -38.35 -13.04 40.82
CA ARG A 98 -37.72 -12.33 39.70
C ARG A 98 -36.75 -13.27 38.96
N HIS A 99 -37.23 -13.93 37.92
CA HIS A 99 -36.38 -14.31 36.81
C HIS A 99 -36.13 -13.06 35.97
N THR A 100 -34.91 -12.54 36.06
CA THR A 100 -34.35 -11.65 35.04
C THR A 100 -34.14 -12.46 33.77
N THR A 101 -35.21 -12.76 33.04
CA THR A 101 -35.11 -13.21 31.65
C THR A 101 -34.58 -12.03 30.86
N ARG A 102 -33.27 -12.08 30.62
CA ARG A 102 -32.55 -11.27 29.64
C ARG A 102 -33.33 -11.35 28.33
N THR A 103 -34.07 -10.30 28.02
CA THR A 103 -34.82 -10.13 26.77
C THR A 103 -33.83 -10.32 25.63
N GLN A 104 -33.85 -11.49 25.00
CA GLN A 104 -33.21 -11.64 23.70
C GLN A 104 -34.01 -10.77 22.74
N PRO A 105 -33.36 -9.94 21.91
CA PRO A 105 -34.08 -9.22 20.87
C PRO A 105 -34.72 -10.27 19.95
N SER A 106 -36.04 -10.30 19.91
CA SER A 106 -36.80 -11.10 18.95
C SER A 106 -36.48 -10.56 17.56
N VAL A 107 -35.58 -11.26 16.85
CA VAL A 107 -35.28 -10.98 15.44
C VAL A 107 -36.59 -11.09 14.67
N SER A 108 -36.98 -10.04 13.96
CA SER A 108 -38.26 -10.06 13.24
C SER A 108 -38.19 -11.10 12.11
N PRO A 109 -39.33 -11.69 11.70
CA PRO A 109 -39.36 -12.63 10.57
C PRO A 109 -38.78 -12.01 9.29
N GLU A 110 -38.95 -10.69 9.11
CA GLU A 110 -38.42 -9.92 7.98
C GLU A 110 -36.88 -9.90 8.00
N ASP A 111 -36.26 -9.65 9.15
CA ASP A 111 -34.80 -9.67 9.33
C ASP A 111 -34.20 -11.04 8.98
N GLN A 112 -34.91 -12.13 9.32
CA GLN A 112 -34.45 -13.48 9.00
C GLN A 112 -34.51 -13.76 7.50
N THR A 113 -35.55 -13.30 6.81
CA THR A 113 -35.63 -13.44 5.34
C THR A 113 -34.57 -12.60 4.63
N GLU A 114 -34.30 -11.38 5.10
CA GLU A 114 -33.25 -10.53 4.57
C GLU A 114 -31.88 -11.15 4.78
N LEU A 115 -31.61 -11.69 5.97
CA LEU A 115 -30.37 -12.39 6.28
C LEU A 115 -30.12 -13.55 5.31
N LEU A 116 -31.13 -14.39 5.06
CA LEU A 116 -31.02 -15.51 4.12
C LEU A 116 -30.79 -15.02 2.68
N ARG A 117 -31.42 -13.92 2.28
CA ARG A 117 -31.19 -13.29 0.98
C ARG A 117 -29.75 -12.78 0.86
N ASN A 118 -29.25 -12.09 1.88
CA ASN A 118 -27.90 -11.54 1.91
C ASN A 118 -26.84 -12.64 1.88
N ARG A 119 -27.07 -13.76 2.58
CA ARG A 119 -26.20 -14.95 2.51
C ARG A 119 -26.18 -15.57 1.11
N ARG A 120 -27.33 -15.72 0.45
CA ARG A 120 -27.39 -16.21 -0.95
C ARG A 120 -26.68 -15.28 -1.93
N LEU A 121 -26.85 -13.97 -1.77
CA LEU A 121 -26.16 -12.96 -2.59
C LEU A 121 -24.65 -13.01 -2.37
N LEU A 122 -24.20 -13.16 -1.12
CA LEU A 122 -22.79 -13.31 -0.78
C LEU A 122 -22.20 -14.56 -1.45
N ALA A 123 -22.86 -15.72 -1.31
CA ALA A 123 -22.41 -16.96 -1.94
C ALA A 123 -22.30 -16.84 -3.47
N SER A 124 -23.29 -16.22 -4.11
CA SER A 124 -23.24 -15.93 -5.56
C SER A 124 -22.12 -14.97 -5.93
N GLY A 125 -21.88 -13.94 -5.11
CA GLY A 125 -20.78 -12.99 -5.29
C GLY A 125 -19.42 -13.68 -5.23
N ILE A 126 -19.19 -14.52 -4.21
CA ILE A 126 -17.97 -15.32 -4.06
C ILE A 126 -17.72 -16.16 -5.31
N GLU A 127 -18.73 -16.89 -5.79
CA GLU A 127 -18.58 -17.75 -6.95
C GLU A 127 -18.28 -16.96 -8.24
N ARG A 128 -18.90 -15.78 -8.40
CA ARG A 128 -18.61 -14.89 -9.52
C ARG A 128 -17.20 -14.29 -9.45
N VAL A 129 -16.66 -14.02 -8.25
CA VAL A 129 -15.25 -13.63 -8.09
C VAL A 129 -14.33 -14.77 -8.52
N ARG A 130 -14.57 -15.99 -8.03
CA ARG A 130 -13.75 -17.18 -8.38
C ARG A 130 -13.72 -17.43 -9.89
N THR A 131 -14.89 -17.36 -10.52
CA THR A 131 -15.05 -17.59 -11.96
C THR A 131 -14.71 -16.38 -12.83
N ARG A 132 -14.18 -15.28 -12.24
CA ARG A 132 -13.80 -14.04 -12.92
C ARG A 132 -14.93 -13.33 -13.68
N ASN A 133 -16.18 -13.61 -13.30
CA ASN A 133 -17.38 -13.09 -13.96
C ASN A 133 -18.11 -12.01 -13.14
N LEU A 134 -17.44 -11.44 -12.13
CA LEU A 134 -17.97 -10.32 -11.36
C LEU A 134 -17.56 -8.99 -12.00
N ASP A 135 -18.55 -8.14 -12.23
CA ASP A 135 -18.38 -6.80 -12.78
C ASP A 135 -18.25 -5.75 -11.68
N ALA A 136 -17.94 -4.50 -12.05
CA ALA A 136 -17.73 -3.42 -11.10
C ALA A 136 -18.95 -3.17 -10.19
N HIS A 137 -20.17 -3.26 -10.74
CA HIS A 137 -21.39 -3.13 -9.93
C HIS A 137 -21.58 -4.31 -8.97
N GLY A 138 -21.28 -5.53 -9.44
CA GLY A 138 -21.24 -6.72 -8.59
C GLY A 138 -20.29 -6.58 -7.41
N PHE A 139 -19.08 -6.05 -7.62
CA PHE A 139 -18.13 -5.78 -6.52
C PHE A 139 -18.70 -4.77 -5.52
N ARG A 140 -19.29 -3.65 -5.96
CA ARG A 140 -19.91 -2.68 -5.05
C ARG A 140 -20.99 -3.33 -4.19
N ARG A 141 -21.84 -4.16 -4.80
CA ARG A 141 -22.88 -4.88 -4.05
C ARG A 141 -22.32 -5.83 -3.00
N VAL A 142 -21.23 -6.55 -3.33
CA VAL A 142 -20.55 -7.42 -2.35
C VAL A 142 -19.86 -6.59 -1.26
N GLN A 143 -19.31 -5.41 -1.59
CA GLN A 143 -18.75 -4.48 -0.60
C GLN A 143 -19.83 -3.97 0.35
N ASP A 144 -21.02 -3.60 -0.15
CA ASP A 144 -22.12 -3.13 0.68
C ASP A 144 -22.61 -4.23 1.63
N LEU A 145 -22.71 -5.47 1.13
CA LEU A 145 -22.96 -6.65 1.98
C LEU A 145 -21.86 -6.82 3.03
N ALA A 146 -20.59 -6.69 2.65
CA ALA A 146 -19.47 -6.84 3.56
C ALA A 146 -19.44 -5.76 4.65
N LYS A 147 -19.99 -4.57 4.39
CA LYS A 147 -20.10 -3.47 5.37
C LYS A 147 -21.36 -3.58 6.25
N SER A 148 -22.28 -4.48 5.90
CA SER A 148 -23.50 -4.70 6.68
C SER A 148 -23.18 -5.24 8.09
N THR A 149 -24.03 -4.89 9.06
CA THR A 149 -24.00 -5.43 10.43
C THR A 149 -24.66 -6.80 10.55
N ALA A 150 -25.29 -7.29 9.48
CA ALA A 150 -25.93 -8.61 9.45
C ALA A 150 -24.89 -9.74 9.56
N ASP A 151 -25.22 -10.80 10.32
CA ASP A 151 -24.35 -11.97 10.50
C ASP A 151 -24.41 -12.92 9.28
N ILE A 152 -23.88 -12.45 8.16
CA ILE A 152 -23.81 -13.18 6.89
C ILE A 152 -22.61 -14.13 6.80
N TRP A 153 -21.74 -14.13 7.81
CA TRP A 153 -20.40 -14.73 7.72
C TRP A 153 -20.32 -16.20 8.11
N GLU A 154 -21.41 -16.78 8.62
CA GLU A 154 -21.50 -18.20 9.00
C GLU A 154 -20.32 -18.62 9.91
N GLY A 155 -20.10 -17.84 10.98
CA GLY A 155 -18.97 -18.09 11.90
C GLY A 155 -17.58 -17.75 11.34
N GLY A 156 -17.51 -17.15 10.16
CA GLY A 156 -16.27 -16.74 9.49
C GLY A 156 -15.93 -17.54 8.23
N GLU A 157 -16.65 -18.64 7.95
CA GLU A 157 -16.41 -19.47 6.76
C GLU A 157 -16.56 -18.66 5.47
N LYS A 158 -17.68 -17.93 5.32
CA LYS A 158 -17.92 -17.10 4.14
C LYS A 158 -16.97 -15.92 4.03
N TYR A 159 -16.45 -15.43 5.15
CA TYR A 159 -15.42 -14.41 5.16
C TYR A 159 -14.13 -14.94 4.55
N ASN A 160 -13.67 -16.12 5.02
CA ASN A 160 -12.47 -16.77 4.53
C ASN A 160 -12.59 -17.13 3.04
N GLU A 161 -13.75 -17.65 2.63
CA GLU A 161 -14.03 -17.95 1.23
C GLU A 161 -13.96 -16.70 0.33
N LEU A 162 -14.58 -15.59 0.77
CA LEU A 162 -14.56 -14.34 0.01
C LEU A 162 -13.16 -13.73 -0.04
N MET A 163 -12.47 -13.66 1.10
CA MET A 163 -11.11 -13.14 1.20
C MET A 163 -10.15 -13.94 0.31
N ALA A 164 -10.19 -15.27 0.38
CA ALA A 164 -9.40 -16.14 -0.49
C ALA A 164 -9.69 -15.87 -1.97
N ALA A 165 -10.97 -15.79 -2.34
CA ALA A 165 -11.38 -15.58 -3.72
C ALA A 165 -10.91 -14.22 -4.25
N VAL A 166 -11.03 -13.12 -3.48
CA VAL A 166 -10.64 -11.79 -3.94
C VAL A 166 -9.12 -11.61 -3.97
N LEU A 167 -8.37 -12.19 -3.02
CA LEU A 167 -6.90 -12.14 -3.07
C LEU A 167 -6.35 -12.97 -4.22
N SER A 168 -6.93 -14.16 -4.47
CA SER A 168 -6.62 -14.94 -5.67
C SER A 168 -6.97 -14.17 -6.94
N TYR A 169 -8.12 -13.50 -6.97
CA TYR A 169 -8.56 -12.67 -8.09
C TYR A 169 -7.51 -11.62 -8.46
N LEU A 170 -7.03 -10.87 -7.46
CA LEU A 170 -6.04 -9.81 -7.63
C LEU A 170 -4.66 -10.34 -8.04
N SER A 171 -4.13 -11.34 -7.33
CA SER A 171 -2.77 -11.87 -7.56
C SER A 171 -2.59 -12.52 -8.93
N THR A 172 -3.65 -13.10 -9.50
CA THR A 172 -3.60 -13.84 -10.78
C THR A 172 -4.46 -13.19 -11.87
N PHE A 173 -4.75 -11.89 -11.73
CA PHE A 173 -5.63 -11.15 -12.66
C PHE A 173 -5.15 -11.24 -14.12
N GLU A 174 -3.86 -10.96 -14.36
CA GLU A 174 -3.27 -10.94 -15.72
C GLU A 174 -3.12 -12.34 -16.33
N GLN A 175 -3.23 -13.40 -15.53
CA GLN A 175 -3.11 -14.78 -16.00
C GLN A 175 -4.42 -15.29 -16.64
N ASP A 176 -5.55 -14.61 -16.39
CA ASP A 176 -6.83 -14.97 -16.96
C ASP A 176 -7.03 -14.34 -18.35
N ALA A 177 -7.14 -15.19 -19.37
CA ALA A 177 -7.27 -14.75 -20.76
C ALA A 177 -8.49 -13.85 -21.02
N LYS A 178 -9.60 -14.01 -20.27
CA LYS A 178 -10.79 -13.17 -20.43
C LYS A 178 -10.57 -11.78 -19.86
N LEU A 179 -9.83 -11.69 -18.75
CA LEU A 179 -9.50 -10.42 -18.10
C LEU A 179 -8.39 -9.67 -18.85
N ALA A 180 -7.41 -10.39 -19.41
CA ALA A 180 -6.32 -9.82 -20.19
C ALA A 180 -6.79 -9.13 -21.49
N GLN A 181 -7.96 -9.51 -22.02
CA GLN A 181 -8.56 -8.89 -23.21
C GLN A 181 -9.33 -7.59 -22.92
N LEU A 182 -9.49 -7.21 -21.65
CA LEU A 182 -10.22 -6.00 -21.29
C LEU A 182 -9.39 -4.74 -21.59
N SER A 183 -10.08 -3.63 -21.86
CA SER A 183 -9.41 -2.33 -21.97
C SER A 183 -8.75 -1.95 -20.64
N SER A 184 -7.63 -1.24 -20.72
CA SER A 184 -6.87 -0.75 -19.55
C SER A 184 -7.77 -0.07 -18.51
N VAL A 185 -8.66 0.83 -18.93
CA VAL A 185 -9.62 1.52 -18.04
C VAL A 185 -10.53 0.54 -17.28
N LYS A 186 -11.03 -0.49 -17.96
CA LYS A 186 -11.92 -1.48 -17.34
C LYS A 186 -11.14 -2.39 -16.38
N THR A 187 -9.94 -2.79 -16.75
CA THR A 187 -9.02 -3.56 -15.89
C THR A 187 -8.72 -2.81 -14.59
N THR A 188 -8.30 -1.54 -14.69
CA THR A 188 -8.03 -0.70 -13.52
C THR A 188 -9.29 -0.54 -12.66
N GLY A 189 -10.45 -0.30 -13.28
CA GLY A 189 -11.71 -0.19 -12.58
C GLY A 189 -12.06 -1.44 -11.76
N LEU A 190 -11.88 -2.64 -12.32
CA LEU A 190 -12.12 -3.90 -11.61
C LEU A 190 -11.11 -4.11 -10.47
N LYS A 191 -9.82 -3.85 -10.70
CA LYS A 191 -8.78 -3.94 -9.65
C LYS A 191 -9.08 -2.99 -8.48
N VAL A 192 -9.47 -1.74 -8.76
CA VAL A 192 -9.89 -0.77 -7.72
C VAL A 192 -11.08 -1.28 -6.92
N GLN A 193 -12.10 -1.85 -7.56
CA GLN A 193 -13.25 -2.40 -6.85
C GLN A 193 -12.89 -3.65 -6.02
N ALA A 194 -12.07 -4.55 -6.55
CA ALA A 194 -11.60 -5.71 -5.80
C ALA A 194 -10.74 -5.31 -4.59
N LEU A 195 -9.83 -4.34 -4.76
CA LEU A 195 -8.99 -3.82 -3.68
C LEU A 195 -9.81 -3.06 -2.63
N GLY A 196 -10.82 -2.30 -3.05
CA GLY A 196 -11.79 -1.67 -2.15
C GLY A 196 -12.56 -2.69 -1.30
N LEU A 197 -12.84 -3.88 -1.85
CA LEU A 197 -13.46 -4.98 -1.11
C LEU A 197 -12.48 -5.60 -0.09
N VAL A 198 -11.23 -5.85 -0.48
CA VAL A 198 -10.18 -6.31 0.46
C VAL A 198 -10.06 -5.34 1.63
N ARG A 199 -9.92 -4.03 1.36
CA ARG A 199 -9.81 -3.00 2.41
C ARG A 199 -11.04 -2.97 3.33
N ALA A 200 -12.24 -3.09 2.79
CA ALA A 200 -13.46 -3.19 3.60
C ALA A 200 -13.45 -4.43 4.52
N LEU A 201 -13.06 -5.60 3.99
CA LEU A 201 -12.99 -6.84 4.77
C LEU A 201 -11.94 -6.76 5.89
N LEU A 202 -10.79 -6.14 5.64
CA LEU A 202 -9.72 -5.99 6.63
C LEU A 202 -10.09 -5.02 7.76
N THR A 203 -10.79 -3.94 7.43
CA THR A 203 -11.07 -2.84 8.37
C THR A 203 -12.35 -3.04 9.18
N VAL A 204 -13.41 -3.57 8.57
CA VAL A 204 -14.72 -3.75 9.20
C VAL A 204 -14.75 -4.99 10.10
N HIS A 205 -14.18 -6.11 9.64
CA HIS A 205 -14.28 -7.41 10.31
C HIS A 205 -12.96 -7.86 10.90
N GLN A 206 -12.36 -7.01 11.75
CA GLN A 206 -11.02 -7.23 12.31
C GLN A 206 -10.84 -8.58 13.01
N LYS A 207 -11.92 -9.15 13.57
CA LYS A 207 -11.88 -10.48 14.20
C LYS A 207 -11.44 -11.57 13.22
N PHE A 208 -11.99 -11.56 12.01
CA PHE A 208 -11.68 -12.55 10.98
C PHE A 208 -10.45 -12.15 10.15
N ALA A 209 -10.16 -10.85 10.02
CA ALA A 209 -9.05 -10.34 9.22
C ALA A 209 -7.65 -10.76 9.72
N ARG A 210 -7.49 -11.09 11.01
CA ARG A 210 -6.18 -11.32 11.64
C ARG A 210 -5.30 -12.33 10.91
N SER A 211 -5.88 -13.43 10.42
CA SER A 211 -5.15 -14.49 9.73
C SER A 211 -4.93 -14.22 8.23
N TRP A 212 -5.25 -13.01 7.76
CA TRP A 212 -5.19 -12.65 6.34
C TRP A 212 -4.27 -11.47 6.04
N PHE A 213 -3.76 -10.76 7.05
CA PHE A 213 -2.96 -9.56 6.85
C PHE A 213 -1.66 -9.83 6.08
N ASP A 214 -0.98 -10.92 6.40
CA ASP A 214 0.20 -11.44 5.72
C ASP A 214 -0.07 -11.66 4.23
N ARG A 215 -1.07 -12.48 3.89
CA ARG A 215 -1.41 -12.81 2.52
C ARG A 215 -1.98 -11.62 1.75
N ALA A 216 -2.73 -10.74 2.42
CA ALA A 216 -3.26 -9.53 1.82
C ALA A 216 -2.13 -8.57 1.43
N LEU A 217 -1.14 -8.37 2.30
CA LEU A 217 -0.01 -7.49 2.00
C LEU A 217 0.81 -8.03 0.83
N VAL A 218 1.15 -9.33 0.85
CA VAL A 218 1.85 -9.96 -0.28
C VAL A 218 1.05 -9.83 -1.58
N THR A 219 -0.28 -9.98 -1.53
CA THR A 219 -1.13 -9.77 -2.72
C THR A 219 -1.07 -8.34 -3.23
N VAL A 220 -1.07 -7.34 -2.35
CA VAL A 220 -0.91 -5.93 -2.72
C VAL A 220 0.44 -5.68 -3.40
N LEU A 221 1.53 -6.28 -2.88
CA LEU A 221 2.86 -6.20 -3.50
C LEU A 221 2.89 -6.85 -4.89
N ILE A 222 2.32 -8.06 -5.02
CA ILE A 222 2.17 -8.72 -6.34
C ILE A 222 1.38 -7.85 -7.31
N CYS A 223 0.33 -7.17 -6.84
CA CYS A 223 -0.45 -6.26 -7.69
C CYS A 223 0.39 -5.05 -8.12
N ARG A 224 1.25 -4.51 -7.24
CA ARG A 224 2.12 -3.37 -7.58
C ARG A 224 2.99 -3.66 -8.79
N LYS A 225 3.49 -4.89 -8.93
CA LYS A 225 4.27 -5.34 -10.10
C LYS A 225 3.52 -5.16 -11.42
N GLN A 226 2.19 -5.24 -11.39
CA GLN A 226 1.32 -5.22 -12.58
C GLN A 226 0.77 -3.82 -12.90
N VAL A 227 1.18 -2.79 -12.16
CA VAL A 227 0.62 -1.44 -12.27
C VAL A 227 1.67 -0.49 -12.79
N ASP A 228 1.43 0.02 -13.99
CA ASP A 228 2.24 1.08 -14.57
C ASP A 228 1.99 2.41 -13.86
N GLU A 229 2.95 3.33 -13.97
CA GLU A 229 2.87 4.67 -13.38
C GLU A 229 1.67 5.49 -13.91
N SER A 230 1.14 5.11 -15.08
CA SER A 230 -0.05 5.74 -15.68
C SER A 230 -1.34 5.55 -14.87
N HIS A 231 -1.39 4.58 -13.95
CA HIS A 231 -2.57 4.27 -13.13
C HIS A 231 -2.44 4.81 -11.70
N SER A 232 -2.16 6.12 -11.57
CA SER A 232 -1.90 6.80 -10.29
C SER A 232 -2.92 6.49 -9.19
N HIS A 233 -4.21 6.46 -9.51
CA HIS A 233 -5.26 6.18 -8.53
C HIS A 233 -5.21 4.75 -7.96
N LEU A 234 -4.90 3.75 -8.79
CA LEU A 234 -4.76 2.36 -8.32
C LEU A 234 -3.51 2.22 -7.45
N LEU A 235 -2.42 2.89 -7.81
CA LEU A 235 -1.22 2.95 -6.99
C LEU A 235 -1.51 3.54 -5.61
N THR A 236 -2.19 4.70 -5.55
CA THR A 236 -2.59 5.32 -4.27
C THR A 236 -3.49 4.40 -3.44
N ASP A 237 -4.37 3.63 -4.06
CA ASP A 237 -5.21 2.67 -3.34
C ASP A 237 -4.43 1.45 -2.82
N LEU A 238 -3.40 0.99 -3.56
CA LEU A 238 -2.49 -0.07 -3.12
C LEU A 238 -1.68 0.39 -1.89
N GLU A 239 -1.08 1.58 -1.97
CA GLU A 239 -0.33 2.20 -0.87
C GLU A 239 -1.23 2.38 0.36
N ARG A 240 -2.42 2.97 0.19
CA ARG A 240 -3.38 3.13 1.30
C ARG A 240 -3.76 1.79 1.92
N THR A 241 -3.92 0.75 1.13
CA THR A 241 -4.27 -0.59 1.64
C THR A 241 -3.10 -1.20 2.41
N ALA A 242 -1.87 -1.05 1.93
CA ALA A 242 -0.68 -1.50 2.64
C ALA A 242 -0.46 -0.72 3.96
N ASP A 243 -0.65 0.61 3.95
CA ASP A 243 -0.60 1.43 5.16
C ASP A 243 -1.62 0.96 6.21
N ASP A 244 -2.85 0.67 5.78
CA ASP A 244 -3.90 0.12 6.66
C ASP A 244 -3.46 -1.22 7.27
N ILE A 245 -2.85 -2.11 6.48
CA ILE A 245 -2.37 -3.41 6.96
C ILE A 245 -1.24 -3.22 7.99
N VAL A 246 -0.23 -2.41 7.70
CA VAL A 246 0.88 -2.14 8.63
C VAL A 246 0.37 -1.51 9.93
N ARG A 247 -0.60 -0.60 9.83
CA ARG A 247 -1.24 0.02 10.99
C ARG A 247 -2.06 -0.98 11.81
N LEU A 248 -2.73 -1.94 11.21
CA LEU A 248 -3.59 -2.88 11.92
C LEU A 248 -2.81 -4.08 12.49
N ALA A 249 -1.84 -4.62 11.76
CA ALA A 249 -1.18 -5.88 12.10
C ALA A 249 0.32 -5.94 11.70
N PRO A 250 1.20 -5.25 12.44
CA PRO A 250 2.64 -5.51 12.40
C PRO A 250 2.92 -6.80 13.18
N SER A 251 2.44 -7.92 12.65
CA SER A 251 2.66 -9.24 13.23
C SER A 251 3.93 -9.86 12.66
N GLU A 252 4.54 -10.76 13.43
CA GLU A 252 5.65 -11.58 12.98
C GLU A 252 5.34 -12.31 11.66
N ALA A 253 4.15 -12.89 11.54
CA ALA A 253 3.71 -13.57 10.32
C ALA A 253 3.66 -12.63 9.10
N THR A 254 3.27 -11.37 9.29
CA THR A 254 3.26 -10.37 8.21
C THR A 254 4.69 -10.05 7.75
N ILE A 255 5.63 -9.92 8.69
CA ILE A 255 7.05 -9.69 8.39
C ILE A 255 7.62 -10.88 7.62
N ASP A 256 7.41 -12.09 8.13
CA ASP A 256 7.91 -13.33 7.54
C ASP A 256 7.39 -13.52 6.11
N ALA A 257 6.11 -13.21 5.87
CA ALA A 257 5.52 -13.30 4.53
C ALA A 257 6.14 -12.31 3.53
N VAL A 258 6.45 -11.08 3.95
CA VAL A 258 7.12 -10.09 3.07
C VAL A 258 8.58 -10.46 2.82
N VAL A 259 9.27 -10.97 3.84
CA VAL A 259 10.64 -11.49 3.72
C VAL A 259 10.69 -12.66 2.73
N GLN A 260 9.78 -13.62 2.86
CA GLN A 260 9.65 -14.74 1.92
C GLN A 260 9.42 -14.22 0.50
N HIS A 261 8.50 -13.27 0.32
CA HIS A 261 8.22 -12.68 -0.99
C HIS A 261 9.45 -11.99 -1.62
N LEU A 262 10.25 -11.28 -0.82
CA LEU A 262 11.47 -10.64 -1.29
C LEU A 262 12.54 -11.66 -1.71
N ASN A 263 12.69 -12.76 -0.96
CA ASN A 263 13.59 -13.85 -1.34
C ASN A 263 13.15 -14.48 -2.68
N GLU A 264 11.86 -14.74 -2.86
CA GLU A 264 11.31 -15.24 -4.13
C GLU A 264 11.58 -14.29 -5.30
N ILE A 265 11.50 -12.97 -5.08
CA ILE A 265 11.85 -11.98 -6.11
C ILE A 265 13.35 -12.03 -6.43
N ALA A 266 14.21 -12.08 -5.42
CA ALA A 266 15.67 -12.13 -5.60
C ALA A 266 16.09 -13.34 -6.46
N ASP A 267 15.45 -14.49 -6.25
CA ASP A 267 15.70 -15.72 -7.02
C ASP A 267 15.19 -15.65 -8.47
N SER A 268 14.12 -14.87 -8.72
CA SER A 268 13.45 -14.83 -10.04
C SER A 268 14.19 -14.01 -11.12
N ALA A 269 15.18 -13.19 -10.74
CA ALA A 269 15.91 -12.27 -11.62
C ALA A 269 15.01 -11.40 -12.54
N ASP A 270 13.75 -11.17 -12.16
CA ASP A 270 12.77 -10.47 -12.99
C ASP A 270 12.97 -8.95 -12.92
N PRO A 271 13.38 -8.29 -14.02
CA PRO A 271 13.62 -6.85 -14.04
C PRO A 271 12.34 -6.04 -13.84
N SER A 272 11.16 -6.60 -14.12
CA SER A 272 9.86 -5.92 -13.90
C SER A 272 9.47 -5.87 -12.41
N ALA A 273 10.18 -6.60 -11.56
CA ALA A 273 9.88 -6.65 -10.13
C ALA A 273 10.35 -5.40 -9.36
N ALA A 274 11.21 -4.55 -9.94
CA ALA A 274 11.86 -3.43 -9.24
C ALA A 274 10.89 -2.56 -8.43
N VAL A 275 9.75 -2.18 -9.00
CA VAL A 275 8.80 -1.30 -8.31
C VAL A 275 8.01 -2.02 -7.22
N SER A 276 7.77 -3.31 -7.39
CA SER A 276 7.22 -4.18 -6.34
C SER A 276 8.23 -4.38 -5.21
N THR A 277 9.51 -4.59 -5.54
CA THR A 277 10.61 -4.75 -4.58
C THR A 277 10.78 -3.50 -3.74
N SER A 278 10.83 -2.32 -4.36
CA SER A 278 10.95 -1.04 -3.65
C SER A 278 9.78 -0.82 -2.69
N MET A 279 8.55 -1.10 -3.12
CA MET A 279 7.37 -1.05 -2.25
C MET A 279 7.46 -2.08 -1.11
N ALA A 280 7.88 -3.31 -1.40
CA ALA A 280 8.03 -4.38 -0.41
C ALA A 280 9.06 -4.02 0.68
N LEU A 281 10.22 -3.49 0.30
CA LEU A 281 11.24 -3.00 1.23
C LEU A 281 10.71 -1.85 2.10
N THR A 282 9.98 -0.90 1.49
CA THR A 282 9.37 0.23 2.21
C THR A 282 8.37 -0.24 3.27
N TYR A 283 7.52 -1.22 2.95
CA TYR A 283 6.54 -1.75 3.90
C TYR A 283 7.16 -2.71 4.92
N LEU A 284 8.20 -3.47 4.55
CA LEU A 284 8.98 -4.26 5.49
C LEU A 284 9.65 -3.37 6.55
N ARG A 285 10.27 -2.27 6.10
CA ARG A 285 10.79 -1.22 7.00
C ARG A 285 9.70 -0.69 7.93
N SER A 286 8.54 -0.35 7.39
CA SER A 286 7.41 0.17 8.17
C SER A 286 6.88 -0.84 9.19
N LEU A 287 6.82 -2.14 8.85
CA LEU A 287 6.48 -3.22 9.76
C LEU A 287 7.51 -3.35 10.89
N VAL A 288 8.81 -3.28 10.58
CA VAL A 288 9.89 -3.30 11.59
C VAL A 288 9.77 -2.11 12.55
N VAL A 289 9.56 -0.90 12.03
CA VAL A 289 9.37 0.30 12.85
C VAL A 289 8.12 0.18 13.73
N ALA A 290 7.02 -0.34 13.18
CA ALA A 290 5.78 -0.55 13.92
C ALA A 290 5.92 -1.64 15.00
N ALA A 291 6.63 -2.74 14.71
CA ALA A 291 6.94 -3.80 15.66
C ALA A 291 7.77 -3.27 16.83
N ARG A 292 8.83 -2.49 16.54
CA ARG A 292 9.65 -1.82 17.56
C ARG A 292 8.83 -0.86 18.43
N SER A 293 8.00 -0.03 17.80
CA SER A 293 7.13 0.93 18.50
C SER A 293 6.12 0.23 19.43
N ARG A 294 5.69 -0.98 19.07
CA ARG A 294 4.82 -1.85 19.89
C ARG A 294 5.56 -2.78 20.83
N ARG A 295 6.90 -2.72 20.87
CA ARG A 295 7.77 -3.58 21.69
C ARG A 295 7.55 -5.07 21.42
N ILE A 296 7.29 -5.42 20.17
CA ILE A 296 7.25 -6.81 19.71
C ILE A 296 8.70 -7.29 19.63
N ASP A 297 9.01 -8.38 20.32
CA ASP A 297 10.31 -9.04 20.21
C ASP A 297 10.33 -9.88 18.93
N LEU A 298 11.14 -9.46 17.95
CA LEU A 298 11.28 -10.19 16.69
C LEU A 298 12.10 -11.46 16.84
N GLY A 299 12.85 -11.62 17.93
CA GLY A 299 13.74 -12.75 18.14
C GLY A 299 14.97 -12.74 17.23
N HIS A 300 15.99 -13.50 17.62
CA HIS A 300 17.28 -13.53 16.92
C HIS A 300 17.16 -14.02 15.47
N ALA A 301 16.44 -15.11 15.21
CA ALA A 301 16.32 -15.71 13.89
C ALA A 301 15.78 -14.72 12.84
N ARG A 302 14.75 -13.94 13.20
CA ARG A 302 14.15 -12.95 12.31
C ARG A 302 15.04 -11.74 12.10
N LYS A 303 15.77 -11.28 13.13
CA LYS A 303 16.78 -10.20 12.95
C LYS A 303 17.86 -10.62 11.94
N VAL A 304 18.31 -11.87 12.00
CA VAL A 304 19.28 -12.42 11.04
C VAL A 304 18.69 -12.46 9.64
N GLU A 305 17.45 -12.94 9.51
CA GLU A 305 16.77 -13.02 8.21
C GLU A 305 16.51 -11.63 7.59
N LEU A 306 16.11 -10.64 8.39
CA LEU A 306 15.95 -9.25 7.96
C LEU A 306 17.28 -8.64 7.49
N ALA A 307 18.38 -8.90 8.22
CA ALA A 307 19.71 -8.44 7.82
C ALA A 307 20.20 -9.16 6.56
N HIS A 308 19.85 -10.44 6.38
CA HIS A 308 20.12 -11.15 5.15
C HIS A 308 19.36 -10.53 3.96
N VAL A 309 18.05 -10.27 4.08
CA VAL A 309 17.27 -9.59 3.03
C VAL A 309 17.86 -8.22 2.69
N ALA A 310 18.24 -7.43 3.70
CA ALA A 310 18.88 -6.12 3.50
C ALA A 310 20.23 -6.22 2.78
N SER A 311 20.86 -7.39 2.75
CA SER A 311 22.11 -7.62 2.03
C SER A 311 21.87 -7.88 0.53
N LEU A 312 20.69 -8.38 0.15
CA LEU A 312 20.39 -8.82 -1.22
C LEU A 312 20.22 -7.65 -2.20
N PHE A 313 19.67 -6.52 -1.75
CA PHE A 313 19.17 -5.46 -2.64
C PHE A 313 20.06 -4.22 -2.73
N LEU A 314 21.11 -4.08 -1.90
CA LEU A 314 22.07 -2.97 -1.96
C LEU A 314 22.76 -2.85 -3.32
N GLY A 315 22.93 -3.98 -4.01
CA GLY A 315 23.54 -4.07 -5.31
C GLY A 315 22.58 -4.02 -6.49
N ASN A 316 21.29 -3.80 -6.26
CA ASN A 316 20.29 -3.84 -7.32
C ASN A 316 20.57 -2.79 -8.40
N GLY A 317 20.24 -3.07 -9.67
CA GLY A 317 20.44 -2.13 -10.78
C GLY A 317 19.52 -0.91 -10.70
N ASP A 318 18.34 -1.05 -10.08
CA ASP A 318 17.37 0.01 -9.90
C ASP A 318 17.72 0.93 -8.71
N ALA A 319 17.67 2.24 -8.93
CA ALA A 319 18.06 3.23 -7.92
C ALA A 319 17.05 3.36 -6.77
N GLU A 320 15.75 3.21 -7.06
CA GLU A 320 14.70 3.28 -6.04
C GLU A 320 14.71 2.04 -5.16
N VAL A 321 15.02 0.86 -5.72
CA VAL A 321 15.26 -0.36 -4.93
C VAL A 321 16.43 -0.18 -3.98
N ARG A 322 17.59 0.31 -4.47
CA ARG A 322 18.76 0.56 -3.60
C ARG A 322 18.46 1.56 -2.49
N LYS A 323 17.73 2.63 -2.80
CA LYS A 323 17.35 3.63 -1.80
C LYS A 323 16.44 3.05 -0.73
N ALA A 324 15.38 2.33 -1.14
CA ALA A 324 14.47 1.67 -0.21
C ALA A 324 15.18 0.63 0.67
N ASP A 325 16.15 -0.09 0.09
CA ASP A 325 16.96 -1.08 0.82
C ASP A 325 17.90 -0.44 1.83
N VAL A 326 18.55 0.67 1.49
CA VAL A 326 19.38 1.42 2.45
C VAL A 326 18.53 1.91 3.63
N ASP A 327 17.36 2.49 3.37
CA ASP A 327 16.45 2.94 4.43
C ASP A 327 15.97 1.77 5.30
N PHE A 328 15.73 0.60 4.70
CA PHE A 328 15.38 -0.62 5.41
C PHE A 328 16.54 -1.15 6.26
N ALA A 329 17.74 -1.27 5.68
CA ALA A 329 18.95 -1.73 6.33
C ALA A 329 19.31 -0.89 7.56
N CYS A 330 19.12 0.43 7.49
CA CYS A 330 19.29 1.33 8.64
C CYS A 330 18.32 0.99 9.78
N GLU A 331 17.05 0.71 9.50
CA GLU A 331 16.10 0.30 10.54
C GLU A 331 16.41 -1.09 11.11
N VAL A 332 16.91 -2.01 10.28
CA VAL A 332 17.38 -3.32 10.74
C VAL A 332 18.59 -3.17 11.65
N TYR A 333 19.55 -2.33 11.29
CA TYR A 333 20.72 -2.04 12.13
C TYR A 333 20.32 -1.54 13.53
N ASN A 334 19.31 -0.67 13.60
CA ASN A 334 18.75 -0.19 14.87
C ASN A 334 18.15 -1.32 15.74
N LEU A 335 17.74 -2.46 15.16
CA LEU A 335 17.29 -3.62 15.94
C LEU A 335 18.45 -4.33 16.66
N TYR A 336 19.65 -4.30 16.09
CA TYR A 336 20.86 -4.88 16.68
C TYR A 336 21.43 -3.97 17.78
N LEU A 337 21.38 -2.65 17.59
CA LEU A 337 21.79 -1.68 18.62
C LEU A 337 20.92 -1.72 19.88
N ALA A 338 19.68 -2.19 19.77
CA ALA A 338 18.77 -2.33 20.91
C ALA A 338 19.12 -3.51 21.83
N ASP A 339 20.05 -4.39 21.43
CA ASP A 339 20.47 -5.53 22.23
C ASP A 339 21.47 -5.14 23.34
N LYS A 340 21.50 -5.94 24.41
CA LYS A 340 22.34 -5.68 25.60
C LYS A 340 23.84 -5.65 25.29
N ASP A 341 24.26 -6.42 24.29
CA ASP A 341 25.63 -6.47 23.79
C ASP A 341 25.65 -5.92 22.35
N ALA A 342 25.55 -4.60 22.25
CA ALA A 342 25.48 -3.90 20.98
C ALA A 342 26.69 -4.17 20.07
N SER A 343 27.88 -4.41 20.64
CA SER A 343 29.09 -4.66 19.84
C SER A 343 29.07 -6.04 19.17
N ALA A 344 28.64 -7.08 19.90
CA ALA A 344 28.48 -8.41 19.31
C ALA A 344 27.32 -8.43 18.30
N ALA A 345 26.22 -7.74 18.60
CA ALA A 345 25.07 -7.61 17.71
C ALA A 345 25.41 -6.84 16.43
N GLU A 346 26.17 -5.75 16.53
CA GLU A 346 26.67 -5.02 15.36
C GLU A 346 27.54 -5.92 14.46
N ALA A 347 28.45 -6.70 15.04
CA ALA A 347 29.27 -7.63 14.28
C ALA A 347 28.42 -8.71 13.56
N GLU A 348 27.35 -9.18 14.20
CA GLU A 348 26.40 -10.12 13.62
C GLU A 348 25.64 -9.53 12.42
N PHE A 349 25.19 -8.29 12.54
CA PHE A 349 24.58 -7.56 11.41
C PHE A 349 25.56 -7.50 10.23
N TRP A 350 26.78 -7.00 10.44
CA TRP A 350 27.76 -6.85 9.36
C TRP A 350 28.21 -8.18 8.76
N ARG A 351 28.11 -9.29 9.50
CA ARG A 351 28.37 -10.63 8.97
C ARG A 351 27.44 -10.99 7.82
N GLN A 352 26.18 -10.54 7.85
CA GLN A 352 25.21 -10.79 6.78
C GLN A 352 25.59 -10.06 5.47
N PHE A 353 26.39 -8.99 5.57
CA PHE A 353 26.90 -8.24 4.42
C PHE A 353 28.25 -8.78 3.92
N SER A 354 28.69 -9.96 4.40
CA SER A 354 29.90 -10.61 3.88
C SER A 354 29.74 -10.89 2.38
N GLY A 355 30.72 -10.48 1.58
CA GLY A 355 30.67 -10.59 0.11
C GLY A 355 30.07 -9.40 -0.64
N ILE A 356 29.49 -8.42 0.05
CA ILE A 356 29.06 -7.16 -0.57
C ILE A 356 30.28 -6.25 -0.77
N ASP A 357 30.27 -5.53 -1.90
CA ASP A 357 31.29 -4.55 -2.24
C ASP A 357 31.47 -3.48 -1.15
N GLU A 358 32.72 -3.14 -0.85
CA GLU A 358 33.09 -2.21 0.22
C GLU A 358 32.55 -0.80 -0.02
N ALA A 359 32.37 -0.36 -1.26
CA ALA A 359 31.80 0.96 -1.53
C ALA A 359 30.31 1.02 -1.12
N ARG A 360 29.56 -0.07 -1.34
CA ARG A 360 28.15 -0.16 -0.92
C ARG A 360 28.01 -0.23 0.60
N LYS A 361 28.89 -0.98 1.27
CA LYS A 361 28.95 -0.98 2.74
C LYS A 361 29.28 0.40 3.29
N GLY A 362 30.29 1.07 2.73
CA GLY A 362 30.67 2.42 3.14
C GLY A 362 29.52 3.43 2.99
N LEU A 363 28.72 3.30 1.92
CA LEU A 363 27.52 4.11 1.74
C LEU A 363 26.47 3.82 2.83
N LEU A 364 26.19 2.55 3.12
CA LEU A 364 25.28 2.18 4.20
C LEU A 364 25.76 2.71 5.56
N THR A 365 27.05 2.57 5.88
CA THR A 365 27.65 3.14 7.10
C THR A 365 27.45 4.66 7.17
N TYR A 366 27.61 5.37 6.06
CA TYR A 366 27.34 6.81 5.99
C TYR A 366 25.87 7.14 6.32
N TYR A 367 24.91 6.40 5.75
CA TYR A 367 23.49 6.64 6.01
C TYR A 367 23.09 6.30 7.45
N ILE A 368 23.63 5.24 8.03
CA ILE A 368 23.47 4.91 9.46
C ILE A 368 23.95 6.08 10.33
N ALA A 369 25.20 6.53 10.11
CA ALA A 369 25.78 7.64 10.88
C ALA A 369 25.02 8.97 10.69
N LYS A 370 24.45 9.19 9.49
CA LYS A 370 23.61 10.37 9.21
C LYS A 370 22.29 10.32 9.96
N GLN A 371 21.67 9.14 10.09
CA GLN A 371 20.40 8.99 10.82
C GLN A 371 20.58 9.20 12.33
N GLU A 372 21.73 8.82 12.90
CA GLU A 372 22.05 9.09 14.33
C GLU A 372 22.21 10.58 14.65
N GLN A 373 22.50 11.42 13.65
CA GLN A 373 22.69 12.87 13.82
C GLN A 373 21.41 13.69 13.63
N ALA A 374 20.34 13.08 13.11
CA ALA A 374 19.04 13.71 12.85
C ALA A 374 18.08 13.43 14.01
#